data_AF-A0A968WIL9-F1
#
_entry.id   AF-A0A968WIL9-F1
#
_cell.length_a   1.000
_cell.length_b   1.000
_cell.length_c   1.000
_cell.angle_alpha   90.00
_cell.angle_beta   90.00
_cell.angle_gamma   90.00
#
_symmetry.space_group_name_H-M   'P 1'
#
loop_
_entity.id
_entity.type
_entity.pdbx_description
1 polymer ?
#
loop_
_entity_poly.entity_id
_entity_poly.type
_entity_poly.pdbx_seq_one_letter_code
_entity_poly.pdbx_strand_id
1 'polypeptide(L)' 'QSNTQEFWNSCAAICDERDYRLNGSFFDGKGQPSQSSAVSHGSSTARFNGVNVINTGRTI' A
#
# COMPACT_ATOMS: atom_id res chain seq x y z
N GLN A 1 13.04 6.55 -0.07
CA GLN A 1 12.44 5.39 -0.76
C GLN A 1 12.99 4.16 -0.06
N SER A 2 12.17 3.37 0.65
CA SER A 2 12.67 2.11 1.23
C SER A 2 12.96 1.16 0.07
N ASN A 3 13.83 0.17 0.26
CA ASN A 3 13.81 -0.93 -0.67
C ASN A 3 12.44 -1.64 -0.53
N THR A 4 11.82 -1.93 -1.66
CA THR A 4 10.48 -2.52 -1.67
C THR A 4 10.52 -3.94 -1.09
N GLN A 5 11.66 -4.62 -1.24
CA GLN A 5 11.83 -6.02 -0.86
C GLN A 5 11.82 -6.26 0.67
N GLU A 6 12.53 -5.47 1.47
CA GLU A 6 12.51 -5.56 2.94
C GLU A 6 11.12 -5.33 3.49
N PHE A 7 10.40 -4.32 2.97
CA PHE A 7 9.04 -4.05 3.39
C PHE A 7 8.13 -5.25 3.11
N TRP A 8 8.12 -5.77 1.88
CA TRP A 8 7.27 -6.92 1.55
C TRP A 8 7.69 -8.21 2.25
N ASN A 9 9.00 -8.43 2.46
CA ASN A 9 9.52 -9.54 3.25
C ASN A 9 9.09 -9.47 4.73
N SER A 10 8.70 -8.28 5.23
CA SER A 10 8.20 -8.11 6.59
C SER A 10 6.72 -8.45 6.77
N CYS A 11 6.01 -8.85 5.70
CA CYS A 11 4.62 -9.27 5.76
C CYS A 11 4.50 -10.57 6.58
N ALA A 12 3.82 -10.49 7.71
CA ALA A 12 3.70 -11.59 8.66
C ALA A 12 2.35 -12.30 8.62
N ALA A 13 1.29 -11.60 8.17
CA ALA A 13 -0.04 -12.17 8.04
C ALA A 13 -0.89 -11.37 7.05
N ILE A 14 -1.81 -12.06 6.39
CA ILE A 14 -2.82 -11.49 5.48
C ILE A 14 -4.16 -12.12 5.88
N CYS A 15 -5.22 -11.31 5.99
CA CYS A 15 -6.57 -11.82 6.22
C CYS A 15 -7.07 -12.64 5.03
N ASP A 16 -7.99 -13.57 5.29
CA ASP A 16 -8.54 -14.41 4.24
C ASP A 16 -9.48 -13.65 3.28
N GLU A 17 -10.07 -14.39 2.35
CA GLU A 17 -10.97 -13.90 1.32
C GLU A 17 -12.19 -13.13 1.87
N ARG A 18 -12.58 -13.37 3.12
CA ARG A 18 -13.75 -12.71 3.74
C ARG A 18 -13.48 -11.23 4.04
N ASP A 19 -12.22 -10.83 4.18
CA ASP A 19 -11.82 -9.41 4.35
C ASP A 19 -11.39 -8.75 3.05
N TYR A 20 -11.33 -9.49 1.93
CA TYR A 20 -10.89 -8.93 0.65
C TYR A 20 -11.85 -7.83 0.18
N ARG A 21 -11.29 -6.68 -0.21
CA ARG A 21 -12.05 -5.55 -0.77
C ARG A 21 -11.45 -5.13 -2.09
N LEU A 22 -12.29 -4.98 -3.11
CA LEU A 22 -11.93 -4.40 -4.40
C LEU A 22 -12.37 -2.93 -4.45
N ASN A 23 -11.43 -2.03 -4.71
CA ASN A 23 -11.70 -0.62 -4.93
C ASN A 23 -11.13 -0.19 -6.29
N GLY A 24 -11.63 0.93 -6.82
CA GLY A 24 -11.18 1.44 -8.11
C GLY A 24 -11.19 2.96 -8.19
N SER A 25 -10.53 3.47 -9.23
CA SER A 25 -10.40 4.89 -9.55
C SER A 25 -10.49 5.08 -11.06
N PHE A 26 -11.09 6.18 -11.50
CA PHE A 26 -11.08 6.59 -12.91
C PHE A 26 -9.71 7.18 -13.35
N PHE A 27 -8.80 7.37 -12.40
CA PHE A 27 -7.47 7.95 -12.61
C PHE A 27 -6.39 6.99 -12.07
N ASP A 28 -5.38 6.69 -12.87
CA ASP A 28 -4.29 5.76 -12.53
C ASP A 28 -3.14 6.43 -11.76
N GLY A 29 -3.22 7.74 -11.54
CA GLY A 29 -2.28 8.50 -10.70
C GLY A 29 -0.86 8.57 -11.26
N LYS A 30 -0.65 8.28 -12.53
CA LYS A 30 0.67 8.41 -13.16
C LYS A 30 1.10 9.88 -13.19
N GLY A 31 2.27 10.15 -12.61
CA GLY A 31 2.80 11.50 -12.50
C GLY A 31 3.36 12.06 -13.81
N GLN A 32 4.32 11.36 -14.44
CA GLN A 32 4.95 11.80 -15.69
C GLN A 32 5.44 10.59 -16.52
N PRO A 33 5.12 10.50 -17.84
CA PRO A 33 4.17 11.34 -18.56
C PRO A 33 2.76 11.18 -18.01
N SER A 34 2.02 12.29 -17.93
CA SER A 34 0.63 12.26 -17.48
C SER A 34 -0.20 11.34 -18.39
N GLN A 35 -0.87 10.40 -17.75
CA GLN A 35 -1.77 9.45 -18.37
C GLN A 35 -2.98 9.31 -17.45
N SER A 36 -4.12 8.94 -18.03
CA SER A 36 -5.33 8.66 -17.28
C SER A 36 -5.92 7.35 -17.80
N SER A 37 -6.30 6.48 -16.89
CA SER A 37 -6.90 5.19 -17.17
C SER A 37 -7.70 4.73 -15.96
N ALA A 38 -8.81 4.04 -16.20
CA ALA A 38 -9.55 3.39 -15.13
C ALA A 38 -8.73 2.22 -14.58
N VAL A 39 -8.57 2.16 -13.26
CA VAL A 39 -7.80 1.12 -12.57
C VAL A 39 -8.56 0.59 -11.36
N SER A 40 -8.24 -0.65 -10.98
CA SER A 40 -8.76 -1.26 -9.76
C SER A 40 -7.65 -1.98 -9.01
N HIS A 41 -7.75 -1.99 -7.69
CA HIS A 41 -6.84 -2.69 -6.79
C HIS A 41 -7.67 -3.36 -5.70
N GLY A 42 -7.41 -4.64 -5.48
CA GLY A 42 -8.00 -5.36 -4.36
C GLY A 42 -6.96 -5.76 -3.35
N SER A 43 -7.34 -5.70 -2.08
CA SER A 43 -6.49 -6.09 -0.97
C SER A 43 -7.32 -6.57 0.21
N SER A 44 -6.70 -7.41 1.03
CA SER A 44 -7.13 -7.71 2.39
C SER A 44 -6.24 -6.97 3.37
N THR A 45 -6.69 -6.83 4.61
CA THR A 45 -5.85 -6.32 5.70
C THR A 45 -4.61 -7.20 5.85
N ALA A 46 -3.43 -6.57 5.95
CA ALA A 46 -2.14 -7.25 6.09
C ALA A 46 -1.32 -6.64 7.24
N ARG A 47 -0.56 -7.49 7.94
CA ARG A 47 0.33 -7.10 9.02
C ARG A 47 1.78 -7.14 8.54
N PHE A 48 2.48 -6.03 8.71
CA PHE A 48 3.91 -5.90 8.46
C PHE A 48 4.65 -5.63 9.78
N ASN A 49 5.72 -6.37 10.05
CA ASN A 49 6.45 -6.28 11.32
C ASN A 49 7.73 -5.44 11.17
N GLY A 50 8.11 -4.67 12.21
CA GLY A 50 9.40 -3.96 12.22
C GLY A 50 9.52 -2.82 11.20
N VAL A 51 8.41 -2.31 10.68
CA VAL A 51 8.39 -1.17 9.75
C VAL A 51 8.61 0.13 10.53
N ASN A 52 9.63 0.91 10.16
CA ASN A 52 9.86 2.23 10.73
C ASN A 52 8.85 3.24 10.18
N VAL A 53 8.08 3.86 11.06
CA VAL A 53 7.11 4.91 10.71
C VAL A 53 7.64 6.27 11.15
N ILE A 54 7.84 7.18 10.20
CA ILE A 54 8.26 8.55 10.51
C ILE A 54 7.07 9.28 11.13
N ASN A 55 7.19 9.64 12.41
CA ASN A 55 6.18 10.44 13.10
C ASN A 55 6.52 11.93 12.96
N THR A 56 5.76 12.64 12.12
CA THR A 56 5.92 14.07 11.88
C THR A 56 5.15 14.96 12.86
N GLY A 57 4.39 14.37 13.79
CA GLY A 57 3.58 15.09 14.79
C GLY A 57 4.23 15.23 16.17
N ARG A 58 5.43 14.71 16.38
CA ARG A 58 6.19 14.90 17.62
C ARG A 58 7.16 16.07 17.47
N THR A 59 6.96 17.11 18.27
CA THR A 59 8.01 18.08 18.58
C THR A 59 9.03 17.39 19.50
N ILE A 60 10.32 17.50 19.18
CA ILE A 60 11.43 16.97 19.98
C ILE A 60 11.53 17.76 21.28
#